data_AF-A0A535K6X7-F1
#
_entry.id   AF-A0A535K6X7-F1
#
_cell.length_a   1.000
_cell.length_b   1.000
_cell.length_c   1.000
_cell.angle_alpha   90.00
_cell.angle_beta   90.00
_cell.angle_gamma   90.00
#
_symmetry.space_group_name_H-M   'P 1'
#
loop_
_entity.id
_entity.type
_entity.pdbx_description
1 polymer ?
#
loop_
_entity_poly.entity_id
_entity_poly.type
_entity_poly.pdbx_seq_one_letter_code
_entity_poly.pdbx_strand_id
1 'polypeptide(L)' 'EDKPENYHTVTCELAGKDGETTLTLRQDNNATQEEADKMADQNWGPVMDGLKAVAEKPAK' A
#
# COMPACT_ATOMS: atom_id res chain seq x y z
N GLU A 1 -15.61 -2.01 19.65
CA GLU A 1 -14.61 -2.13 20.74
C GLU A 1 -13.22 -2.05 20.12
N ASP A 2 -12.30 -1.40 20.83
CA ASP A 2 -10.89 -1.32 20.48
C ASP A 2 -10.20 -2.62 20.93
N LYS A 3 -10.02 -3.56 19.98
CA LYS A 3 -9.43 -4.88 20.23
C LYS A 3 -8.33 -5.12 19.21
N PRO A 4 -7.18 -5.71 19.62
CA PRO A 4 -6.07 -6.03 18.72
C PRO A 4 -6.50 -6.77 17.44
N GLU A 5 -7.49 -7.65 17.57
CA GLU A 5 -8.03 -8.48 16.47
C GLU A 5 -8.76 -7.67 15.39
N ASN A 6 -9.15 -6.43 15.67
CA ASN A 6 -9.88 -5.55 14.73
C ASN A 6 -8.95 -4.65 13.90
N TYR A 7 -7.64 -4.69 14.14
CA TYR A 7 -6.68 -3.85 13.45
C TYR A 7 -6.07 -4.55 12.24
N HIS A 8 -5.89 -3.79 11.17
CA HIS A 8 -5.07 -4.22 10.03
C HIS A 8 -3.65 -3.68 10.22
N THR A 9 -2.65 -4.54 10.05
CA THR A 9 -1.25 -4.11 9.94
C THR A 9 -0.96 -3.81 8.49
N VAL A 10 -0.48 -2.59 8.23
CA VAL A 10 0.00 -2.19 6.90
C VAL A 10 1.53 -2.13 6.96
N THR A 11 2.18 -2.96 6.15
CA THR A 11 3.64 -3.01 6.01
C THR A 11 4.02 -2.39 4.68
N CYS A 12 4.94 -1.43 4.70
CA CYS A 12 5.50 -0.80 3.51
C CYS A 12 6.97 -1.18 3.38
N GLU A 13 7.33 -1.82 2.28
CA GLU A 13 8.70 -2.24 1.99
C GLU A 13 9.22 -1.48 0.78
N LEU A 14 10.42 -0.91 0.90
CA LEU A 14 11.07 -0.15 -0.17
C LEU A 14 12.31 -0.90 -0.64
N ALA A 15 12.41 -1.11 -1.95
CA ALA A 15 13.59 -1.68 -2.59
C ALA A 15 14.07 -0.75 -3.71
N GLY A 16 15.34 -0.38 -3.68
CA GLY A 16 15.98 0.43 -4.72
C GLY A 16 16.78 -0.43 -5.68
N LYS A 17 16.57 -0.28 -6.99
CA LYS A 17 17.36 -0.97 -8.03
C LYS A 17 17.42 -0.13 -9.30
N ASP A 18 18.61 -0.01 -9.89
CA ASP A 18 18.84 0.61 -11.21
C ASP A 18 18.27 2.05 -11.37
N GLY A 19 18.23 2.82 -10.27
CA GLY A 19 17.65 4.17 -10.26
C GLY A 19 16.13 4.22 -10.10
N GLU A 20 15.47 3.06 -9.97
CA GLU A 20 14.05 2.92 -9.64
C GLU A 20 13.88 2.54 -8.17
N THR A 21 12.77 2.95 -7.57
CA THR A 21 12.33 2.50 -6.24
C THR A 21 11.01 1.76 -6.35
N THR A 22 11.00 0.50 -5.95
CA THR A 22 9.79 -0.30 -5.81
C THR A 22 9.28 -0.18 -4.38
N LEU A 23 8.05 0.32 -4.22
CA LEU A 23 7.30 0.28 -2.97
C LEU A 23 6.30 -0.88 -3.02
N THR A 24 6.39 -1.78 -2.04
CA THR A 24 5.41 -2.85 -1.84
C THR A 24 4.60 -2.54 -0.59
N LEU A 25 3.27 -2.56 -0.72
CA LEU A 25 2.34 -2.43 0.39
C LEU A 25 1.66 -3.77 0.66
N ARG A 26 1.74 -4.25 1.90
CA ARG A 26 1.08 -5.46 2.36
C ARG A 26 0.15 -5.13 3.51
N GLN A 27 -1.13 -5.46 3.38
CA GLN A 27 -2.11 -5.39 4.45
C GLN A 27 -2.47 -6.80 4.91
N ASP A 28 -2.44 -7.04 6.21
CA ASP A 28 -2.91 -8.29 6.81
C ASP A 28 -4.31 -8.16 7.45
N ASN A 29 -4.77 -9.28 8.02
CA ASN A 29 -6.03 -9.36 8.75
C ASN A 29 -7.30 -9.04 7.92
N ASN A 30 -7.27 -9.33 6.61
CA ASN A 30 -8.49 -9.31 5.79
C ASN A 30 -9.28 -10.60 6.02
N ALA A 31 -10.60 -10.51 6.20
CA ALA A 31 -11.41 -11.68 6.53
C ALA A 31 -11.48 -12.68 5.36
N THR A 32 -11.33 -12.21 4.12
CA THR A 32 -11.30 -13.03 2.91
C THR A 32 -10.32 -12.49 1.86
N GLN A 33 -9.94 -13.34 0.90
CA GLN A 33 -9.10 -12.91 -0.23
C GLN A 33 -9.83 -11.91 -1.13
N GLU A 34 -11.13 -12.08 -1.35
CA GLU A 34 -11.92 -11.15 -2.17
C GLU A 34 -11.94 -9.73 -1.59
N GLU A 35 -12.08 -9.60 -0.27
CA GLU A 35 -11.98 -8.31 0.41
C GLU A 35 -10.55 -7.74 0.36
N ALA A 36 -9.53 -8.61 0.47
CA ALA A 36 -8.13 -8.19 0.32
C ALA A 36 -7.87 -7.61 -1.08
N ASP A 37 -8.35 -8.28 -2.13
CA ASP A 37 -8.20 -7.85 -3.51
C ASP A 37 -8.96 -6.54 -3.76
N LYS A 38 -10.19 -6.43 -3.24
CA LYS A 38 -10.99 -5.20 -3.31
C LYS A 38 -10.29 -4.03 -2.60
N MET A 39 -9.71 -4.26 -1.42
CA MET A 39 -8.97 -3.25 -0.68
C MET A 39 -7.69 -2.83 -1.41
N ALA A 40 -6.97 -3.78 -2.00
CA ALA A 40 -5.78 -3.50 -2.80
C ALA A 40 -6.13 -2.62 -4.00
N ASP A 41 -7.15 -2.99 -4.77
CA ASP A 41 -7.50 -2.29 -6.02
C ASP A 41 -8.24 -0.97 -5.77
N GLN A 42 -9.29 -0.98 -4.96
CA GLN A 42 -10.20 0.17 -4.85
C GLN A 42 -9.74 1.21 -3.83
N ASN A 43 -9.02 0.79 -2.80
CA ASN A 43 -8.57 1.69 -1.74
C ASN A 43 -7.09 2.06 -1.89
N TRP A 44 -6.21 1.06 -1.98
CA TRP A 44 -4.76 1.30 -2.02
C TRP A 44 -4.24 1.69 -3.41
N GLY A 45 -4.85 1.21 -4.50
CA GLY A 45 -4.48 1.57 -5.87
C GLY A 45 -4.38 3.08 -6.10
N PRO A 46 -5.46 3.86 -5.86
CA PRO A 46 -5.42 5.32 -6.01
C PRO A 46 -4.39 6.01 -5.11
N VAL A 47 -4.12 5.46 -3.92
CA VAL A 47 -3.11 5.98 -2.99
C VAL A 47 -1.71 5.76 -3.54
N MET A 48 -1.42 4.58 -4.08
CA MET A 48 -0.13 4.26 -4.70
C MET A 48 0.11 5.12 -5.95
N ASP A 49 -0.92 5.33 -6.77
CA ASP A 49 -0.85 6.21 -7.95
C ASP A 49 -0.57 7.66 -7.55
N GLY A 50 -1.28 8.17 -6.55
CA GLY A 50 -1.06 9.52 -6.03
C GLY A 50 0.32 9.70 -5.43
N LEU A 51 0.80 8.71 -4.68
CA LEU A 51 2.13 8.71 -4.08
C LEU A 51 3.22 8.71 -5.17
N LYS A 52 3.09 7.84 -6.18
CA LYS A 52 4.00 7.80 -7.33
C LYS A 52 4.05 9.14 -8.04
N ALA A 53 2.89 9.73 -8.33
CA ALA A 53 2.81 11.03 -8.98
C ALA A 53 3.44 12.17 -8.17
N VAL A 54 3.49 12.07 -6.84
CA VAL A 54 4.20 13.05 -6.00
C VAL A 54 5.70 12.77 -5.96
N ALA A 55 6.10 11.51 -5.80
CA ALA A 55 7.50 11.11 -5.68
C ALA A 55 8.29 11.29 -6.97
N GLU A 56 7.66 11.08 -8.13
CA GLU A 56 8.28 11.19 -9.45
C GLU A 56 8.21 12.61 -10.03
N LYS A 57 7.55 13.54 -9.34
CA LYS A 57 7.60 14.94 -9.77
C LYS A 57 9.04 15.44 -9.67
N PRO A 58 9.57 16.09 -10.71
CA PRO A 58 10.88 16.70 -10.64
C PRO A 58 10.89 17.73 -9.49
N ALA A 59 11.90 17.64 -8.63
CA ALA A 59 12.09 18.59 -7.57
C ALA A 59 12.15 20.01 -8.17
N LYS A 60 11.38 20.91 -7.58
CA LYS A 60 11.21 22.28 -8.07
C LYS A 60 12.47 23.11 -7.86
#